data_AF-A0A973QTK0-F1
#
_entry.id   AF-A0A973QTK0-F1
#
_cell.length_a   1.000
_cell.length_b   1.000
_cell.length_c   1.000
_cell.angle_alpha   90.00
_cell.angle_beta   90.00
_cell.angle_gamma   90.00
#
_symmetry.space_group_name_H-M   'P 1'
#
loop_
_entity.id
_entity.type
_entity.pdbx_description
1 polymer ?
#
loop_
_entity_poly.entity_id
_entity_poly.type
_entity_poly.pdbx_seq_one_letter_code
_entity_poly.pdbx_strand_id
1 'polypeptide(L)'
;MSIYRPARVLWNLSDSGTPKTLSGAGSANSGVINLVDISDVWLAVTVVGTPTGTTPTLDVGLDVQDPDGNWYPTVAKIPQLTTSAGRGSAFVGLHMPNATTTSAAFVLPSYGRVTWTLGGTNPVYPQTSIALVGR
;
A
#
# COMPACT_ATOMS: atom_id res chain seq x y z
N MET A 1 7.51 23.43 -18.81
CA MET A 1 8.41 22.41 -18.24
C MET A 1 7.76 21.93 -16.95
N SER A 2 7.44 20.64 -16.80
CA SER A 2 6.84 20.15 -15.56
C SER A 2 7.88 20.28 -14.44
N ILE A 3 7.52 20.98 -13.36
CA ILE A 3 8.37 21.10 -12.16
C ILE A 3 8.45 19.78 -11.37
N TYR A 4 7.58 18.82 -11.67
CA TYR A 4 7.50 17.54 -10.98
C TYR A 4 8.38 16.48 -11.64
N ARG A 5 9.11 15.72 -10.82
CA ARG A 5 9.80 14.49 -11.26
C ARG A 5 8.76 13.49 -11.80
N PRO A 6 9.13 12.65 -12.79
CA PRO A 6 8.23 11.60 -13.26
C PRO A 6 7.95 10.58 -12.14
N ALA A 7 6.74 10.03 -12.13
CA ALA A 7 6.36 8.97 -11.19
C ALA A 7 7.20 7.71 -11.42
N ARG A 8 7.59 7.05 -10.34
CA ARG A 8 8.43 5.84 -10.36
C ARG A 8 7.97 4.85 -9.29
N VAL A 9 8.25 3.57 -9.51
CA VAL A 9 8.05 2.53 -8.49
C VAL A 9 9.05 2.76 -7.37
N LEU A 10 8.55 2.94 -6.15
CA LEU A 10 9.35 3.05 -4.94
C LEU A 10 9.55 1.68 -4.30
N TRP A 11 8.53 0.84 -4.39
CA TRP A 11 8.54 -0.53 -3.90
C TRP A 11 7.47 -1.36 -4.59
N ASN A 12 7.69 -2.66 -4.73
CA ASN A 12 6.65 -3.60 -5.10
C ASN A 12 6.81 -4.96 -4.42
N LEU A 13 5.68 -5.60 -4.15
CA LEU A 13 5.59 -7.00 -3.78
C LEU A 13 5.71 -7.85 -5.05
N SER A 14 6.94 -8.09 -5.50
CA SER A 14 7.22 -9.09 -6.55
C SER A 14 8.61 -9.68 -6.35
N ASP A 15 8.78 -10.97 -6.65
CA ASP A 15 10.10 -11.48 -7.00
C ASP A 15 10.23 -11.30 -8.50
N SER A 16 11.12 -10.42 -8.96
CA SER A 16 11.43 -10.24 -10.38
C SER A 16 10.21 -9.91 -11.28
N GLY A 17 9.22 -9.16 -10.77
CA GLY A 17 8.05 -8.74 -11.55
C GLY A 17 6.92 -9.77 -11.66
N THR A 18 7.03 -10.90 -10.94
CA THR A 18 5.96 -11.91 -10.90
C THR A 18 5.05 -11.69 -9.68
N PRO A 19 3.70 -11.62 -9.86
CA PRO A 19 2.75 -11.55 -8.75
C PRO A 19 2.90 -12.74 -7.79
N LYS A 20 2.77 -12.49 -6.48
CA LYS A 20 2.94 -13.51 -5.43
C LYS A 20 1.61 -14.03 -4.92
N THR A 21 1.56 -15.31 -4.54
CA THR A 21 0.46 -15.81 -3.72
C THR A 21 0.74 -15.43 -2.26
N LEU A 22 -0.20 -14.70 -1.65
CA LEU A 22 -0.17 -14.44 -0.21
C LEU A 22 -1.07 -15.46 0.49
N SER A 23 -0.62 -16.03 1.60
CA SER A 23 -1.38 -17.06 2.32
C SER A 23 -1.10 -17.05 3.81
N GLY A 24 -2.07 -17.53 4.60
CA GLY A 24 -1.99 -17.58 6.05
C GLY A 24 -2.41 -16.24 6.67
N ALA A 25 -3.15 -16.30 7.77
CA ALA A 25 -3.56 -15.11 8.49
C ALA A 25 -2.35 -14.46 9.18
N GLY A 26 -2.29 -13.12 9.20
CA GLY A 26 -1.19 -12.39 9.82
C GLY A 26 -0.87 -11.08 9.11
N SER A 27 0.10 -10.37 9.67
CA SER A 27 0.57 -9.09 9.13
C SER A 27 2.03 -9.20 8.68
N ALA A 28 2.35 -8.54 7.57
CA ALA A 28 3.71 -8.41 7.06
C ALA A 28 3.94 -6.99 6.50
N ASN A 29 5.20 -6.68 6.20
CA ASN A 29 5.58 -5.37 5.69
C ASN A 29 6.75 -5.45 4.69
N SER A 30 6.94 -4.38 3.94
CA SER A 30 7.95 -4.23 2.90
C SER A 30 9.40 -4.10 3.40
N GLY A 31 9.61 -3.93 4.70
CA GLY A 31 10.79 -3.23 5.22
C GLY A 31 10.70 -1.72 4.96
N VAL A 32 11.75 -0.99 5.37
CA VAL A 32 11.79 0.48 5.26
C VAL A 32 11.98 0.91 3.80
N ILE A 33 11.19 1.87 3.37
CA ILE A 33 11.22 2.52 2.06
C ILE A 33 11.65 3.97 2.27
N ASN A 34 12.61 4.44 1.47
CA ASN A 34 13.03 5.84 1.45
C ASN A 34 12.05 6.66 0.62
N LEU A 35 11.46 7.68 1.25
CA LEU A 35 10.50 8.62 0.66
C LEU A 35 11.08 10.04 0.53
N VAL A 36 12.39 10.23 0.73
CA VAL A 36 13.07 11.49 0.45
C VAL A 36 12.84 11.89 -1.01
N ASP A 37 12.56 13.17 -1.21
CA ASP A 37 12.16 13.77 -2.49
C ASP A 37 10.84 13.21 -3.09
N ILE A 38 9.97 12.59 -2.28
CA ILE A 38 8.63 12.18 -2.71
C ILE A 38 7.59 13.15 -2.15
N SER A 39 6.78 13.68 -3.05
CA SER A 39 5.71 14.63 -2.74
C SER A 39 4.33 13.98 -2.75
N ASP A 40 4.13 13.00 -3.63
CA ASP A 40 2.88 12.24 -3.75
C ASP A 40 3.19 10.76 -3.88
N VAL A 41 2.36 9.92 -3.27
CA VAL A 41 2.39 8.47 -3.44
C VAL A 41 1.02 7.91 -3.84
N TRP A 42 1.09 6.85 -4.64
CA TRP A 42 -0.02 5.99 -5.04
C TRP A 42 0.29 4.56 -4.60
N LEU A 43 -0.52 4.06 -3.67
CA LEU A 43 -0.51 2.67 -3.23
C LEU A 43 -1.56 1.92 -4.06
N ALA A 44 -1.15 0.82 -4.67
CA ALA A 44 -2.01 0.00 -5.50
C ALA A 44 -1.88 -1.47 -5.10
N VAL A 45 -3.02 -2.18 -5.14
CA VAL A 45 -3.07 -3.62 -5.00
C VAL A 45 -3.91 -4.21 -6.14
N THR A 46 -3.47 -5.34 -6.66
CA THR A 46 -4.19 -6.13 -7.65
C THR A 46 -4.13 -7.59 -7.24
N VAL A 47 -5.28 -8.25 -7.21
CA VAL A 47 -5.42 -9.68 -6.96
C VAL A 47 -6.12 -10.26 -8.19
N VAL A 48 -5.44 -11.14 -8.92
CA VAL A 48 -5.96 -11.67 -10.19
C VAL A 48 -6.82 -12.92 -9.98
N GLY A 49 -6.38 -13.84 -9.12
CA GLY A 49 -7.16 -15.05 -8.85
C GLY A 49 -8.16 -14.85 -7.72
N THR A 50 -9.17 -15.71 -7.65
CA THR A 50 -10.20 -15.64 -6.60
C THR A 50 -9.61 -15.99 -5.23
N PRO A 51 -9.75 -15.12 -4.22
CA PRO A 51 -9.32 -15.44 -2.86
C PRO A 51 -10.07 -16.64 -2.28
N THR A 52 -9.38 -17.47 -1.49
CA THR A 52 -9.96 -18.65 -0.82
C THR A 52 -9.78 -18.59 0.69
N GLY A 53 -10.45 -19.50 1.41
CA GLY A 53 -10.56 -19.49 2.87
C GLY A 53 -11.94 -19.02 3.34
N THR A 54 -12.14 -19.00 4.66
CA THR A 54 -13.38 -18.50 5.27
C THR A 54 -13.22 -17.02 5.58
N THR A 55 -14.11 -16.19 5.03
CA THR A 55 -14.11 -14.73 5.17
C THR A 55 -12.70 -14.11 4.98
N PRO A 56 -12.01 -14.40 3.86
CA PRO A 56 -10.68 -13.86 3.64
C PRO A 56 -10.77 -12.34 3.51
N THR A 57 -9.85 -11.62 4.15
CA THR A 57 -9.67 -10.17 3.97
C THR A 57 -8.21 -9.87 3.68
N LEU A 58 -7.95 -8.90 2.81
CA LEU A 58 -6.64 -8.31 2.57
C LEU A 58 -6.76 -6.80 2.77
N ASP A 59 -6.16 -6.32 3.85
CA ASP A 59 -5.94 -4.89 4.08
C ASP A 59 -4.53 -4.55 3.64
N VAL A 60 -4.36 -3.44 2.91
CA VAL A 60 -3.05 -2.90 2.52
C VAL A 60 -2.96 -1.45 2.97
N GLY A 61 -1.83 -1.08 3.59
CA GLY A 61 -1.60 0.24 4.12
C GLY A 61 -0.21 0.78 3.79
N LEU A 62 -0.06 2.09 3.98
CA LEU A 62 1.23 2.76 4.07
C LEU A 62 1.37 3.30 5.49
N ASP A 63 2.42 2.87 6.19
CA ASP A 63 2.85 3.51 7.44
C ASP A 63 4.00 4.47 7.12
N VAL A 64 4.12 5.55 7.89
CA VAL A 64 5.24 6.48 7.81
C VAL A 64 5.95 6.59 9.15
N GLN A 65 7.23 6.94 9.12
CA GLN A 65 8.06 7.05 10.31
C GLN A 65 8.41 8.52 10.58
N ASP A 66 8.23 8.98 11.82
CA ASP A 66 8.72 10.31 12.22
C ASP A 66 10.26 10.32 12.40
N PRO A 67 10.88 11.51 12.60
CA PRO A 67 12.32 11.61 12.83
C PRO A 67 12.84 10.87 14.07
N ASP A 68 11.97 10.61 15.05
CA ASP A 68 12.30 9.90 16.29
C ASP A 68 12.19 8.38 16.14
N GLY A 69 11.74 7.90 14.98
CA GLY A 69 11.62 6.48 14.66
C GLY A 69 10.26 5.87 14.96
N ASN A 70 9.27 6.66 15.40
CA ASN A 70 7.92 6.17 15.69
C ASN A 70 7.14 5.95 14.40
N TRP A 71 6.42 4.84 14.33
CA TRP A 71 5.57 4.50 13.19
C TRP A 71 4.15 5.05 13.37
N TYR A 72 3.68 5.79 12.38
CA TYR A 72 2.30 6.27 12.25
C TYR A 72 1.60 5.35 11.26
N PRO A 73 0.71 4.46 11.75
CA PRO A 73 0.15 3.42 10.90
C PRO A 73 -0.85 4.00 9.92
N THR A 74 -0.84 3.46 8.70
CA THR A 74 -1.97 3.50 7.76
C THR A 74 -2.41 4.93 7.35
N VAL A 75 -1.44 5.80 7.02
CA VAL A 75 -1.71 7.15 6.46
C VAL A 75 -2.35 7.10 5.07
N ALA A 76 -2.23 5.96 4.39
CA ALA A 76 -3.06 5.59 3.24
C ALA A 76 -3.54 4.15 3.46
N LYS A 77 -4.80 3.85 3.16
CA LYS A 77 -5.40 2.53 3.37
C LYS A 77 -6.25 2.08 2.20
N ILE A 78 -6.08 0.81 1.83
CA ILE A 78 -6.97 0.06 0.97
C ILE A 78 -7.65 -0.99 1.87
N PRO A 79 -8.82 -0.69 2.42
CA PRO A 79 -9.48 -1.62 3.33
C PRO A 79 -10.10 -2.79 2.58
N GLN A 80 -10.00 -3.98 3.18
CA GLN A 80 -10.83 -5.15 2.92
C GLN A 80 -11.07 -5.48 1.43
N LEU A 81 -10.01 -5.81 0.70
CA LEU A 81 -10.21 -6.69 -0.46
C LEU A 81 -10.74 -8.04 0.09
N THR A 82 -11.88 -8.50 -0.43
CA THR A 82 -12.58 -9.70 0.07
C THR A 82 -12.58 -10.82 -0.98
N THR A 83 -13.62 -11.66 -1.03
CA THR A 83 -13.70 -12.93 -1.77
C THR A 83 -13.67 -12.84 -3.31
N SER A 84 -13.38 -11.66 -3.87
CA SER A 84 -13.32 -11.47 -5.31
C SER A 84 -11.93 -10.99 -5.75
N ALA A 85 -11.51 -11.46 -6.92
CA ALA A 85 -10.42 -10.84 -7.65
C ALA A 85 -10.74 -9.36 -7.85
N GLY A 86 -9.75 -8.50 -7.70
CA GLY A 86 -10.03 -7.08 -7.59
C GLY A 86 -8.79 -6.21 -7.57
N ARG A 87 -9.06 -4.92 -7.60
CA ARG A 87 -8.05 -3.87 -7.52
C ARG A 87 -8.48 -2.88 -6.45
N GLY A 88 -7.50 -2.36 -5.73
CA GLY A 88 -7.69 -1.27 -4.80
C GLY A 88 -6.58 -0.25 -4.98
N SER A 89 -6.87 0.99 -4.62
CA SER A 89 -5.88 2.04 -4.60
C SER A 89 -6.13 3.04 -3.48
N ALA A 90 -5.05 3.55 -2.91
CA ALA A 90 -5.05 4.67 -1.99
C ALA A 90 -3.94 5.64 -2.39
N PHE A 91 -4.05 6.89 -1.99
CA PHE A 91 -3.11 7.95 -2.32
C PHE A 91 -2.94 8.86 -1.12
N VAL A 92 -1.73 9.39 -0.95
CA VAL A 92 -1.39 10.37 0.08
C VAL A 92 -0.26 11.27 -0.42
N GLY A 93 -0.26 12.53 -0.03
CA GLY A 93 0.75 13.49 -0.47
C GLY A 93 0.28 14.94 -0.46
N LEU A 94 1.09 15.81 -1.05
CA LEU A 94 0.87 17.24 -1.09
C LEU A 94 -0.31 17.63 -2.01
N HIS A 95 -0.54 16.88 -3.08
CA HIS A 95 -1.52 17.23 -4.13
C HIS A 95 -2.81 16.40 -4.07
N MET A 96 -3.26 16.06 -2.87
CA MET A 96 -4.50 15.34 -2.64
C MET A 96 -5.73 16.15 -3.09
N PRO A 97 -6.75 15.54 -3.72
CA PRO A 97 -8.03 16.20 -3.92
C PRO A 97 -8.63 16.54 -2.53
N ASN A 98 -9.12 17.78 -2.38
CA ASN A 98 -9.74 18.24 -1.15
C ASN A 98 -10.96 17.36 -0.81
N ALA A 99 -10.79 16.41 0.09
CA ALA A 99 -11.89 15.61 0.62
C ALA A 99 -12.48 16.33 1.82
N THR A 100 -13.79 16.56 1.79
CA THR A 100 -14.57 17.40 2.72
C THR A 100 -14.55 16.97 4.17
N THR A 101 -13.87 15.88 4.55
CA THR A 101 -14.03 15.28 5.88
C THR A 101 -12.78 14.68 6.51
N THR A 102 -11.54 15.10 6.16
CA THR A 102 -10.26 14.97 6.95
C THR A 102 -9.01 14.54 6.17
N SER A 103 -8.71 15.13 5.01
CA SER A 103 -7.32 15.11 4.50
C SER A 103 -7.01 16.41 3.77
N ALA A 104 -6.44 17.36 4.52
CA ALA A 104 -5.56 18.38 3.97
C ALA A 104 -4.32 17.69 3.39
N ALA A 105 -3.64 18.34 2.46
CA ALA A 105 -2.33 17.91 1.97
C ALA A 105 -1.45 17.32 3.09
N PHE A 106 -0.81 16.18 2.80
CA PHE A 106 0.04 15.47 3.75
C PHE A 106 1.51 15.66 3.39
N VAL A 107 2.33 16.08 4.35
CA VAL A 107 3.78 16.12 4.17
C VAL A 107 4.33 14.75 4.52
N LEU A 108 4.86 14.06 3.52
CA LEU A 108 5.47 12.74 3.70
C LEU A 108 6.79 12.86 4.50
N PRO A 109 6.95 12.10 5.59
CA PRO A 109 8.24 11.92 6.24
C PRO A 109 9.23 11.17 5.34
N SER A 110 10.51 11.19 5.71
CA SER A 110 11.61 10.58 4.94
C SER A 110 11.50 9.08 4.76
N TYR A 111 10.74 8.39 5.62
CA TYR A 111 10.64 6.93 5.60
C TYR A 111 9.20 6.45 5.73
N GLY A 112 8.93 5.35 5.04
CA GLY A 112 7.66 4.63 5.15
C GLY A 112 7.84 3.14 4.99
N ARG A 113 6.74 2.39 5.10
CA ARG A 113 6.67 0.97 4.76
C ARG A 113 5.27 0.63 4.28
N VAL A 114 5.18 -0.24 3.28
CA VAL A 114 3.91 -0.85 2.91
C VAL A 114 3.64 -1.99 3.88
N THR A 115 2.43 -2.00 4.43
CA THR A 115 1.93 -3.04 5.32
C THR A 115 0.79 -3.78 4.65
N TRP A 116 0.65 -5.06 4.95
CA TRP A 116 -0.52 -5.82 4.55
C TRP A 116 -0.91 -6.83 5.63
N THR A 117 -2.20 -7.00 5.81
CA THR A 117 -2.79 -7.93 6.79
C THR A 117 -3.76 -8.85 6.08
N LEU A 118 -3.53 -10.16 6.22
CA LEU A 118 -4.47 -11.20 5.83
C LEU A 118 -5.32 -11.61 7.03
N GLY A 119 -6.64 -11.49 6.89
CA GLY A 119 -7.63 -11.94 7.87
C GLY A 119 -8.47 -13.12 7.37
N GLY A 120 -9.23 -13.74 8.27
CA GLY A 120 -10.04 -14.93 7.99
C GLY A 120 -9.35 -16.25 8.35
N THR A 121 -10.02 -17.37 8.10
CA THR A 121 -9.48 -18.72 8.35
C THR A 121 -8.85 -19.27 7.08
N ASN A 122 -7.55 -19.58 7.14
CA ASN A 122 -6.75 -20.05 6.00
C ASN A 122 -6.87 -19.18 4.75
N PRO A 123 -6.70 -17.84 4.85
CA PRO A 123 -6.85 -16.96 3.70
C PRO A 123 -5.75 -17.22 2.67
N VAL A 124 -6.12 -17.23 1.40
CA VAL A 124 -5.19 -17.28 0.26
C VAL A 124 -5.59 -16.27 -0.78
N TYR A 125 -4.65 -15.41 -1.17
CA TYR A 125 -4.79 -14.40 -2.21
C TYR A 125 -3.80 -14.70 -3.34
N PRO A 126 -4.23 -15.45 -4.38
CA PRO A 126 -3.35 -15.85 -5.48
C PRO A 126 -3.02 -14.68 -6.40
N GLN A 127 -1.81 -14.69 -6.97
CA GLN A 127 -1.38 -13.72 -7.99
C GLN A 127 -1.59 -12.26 -7.55
N THR A 128 -1.22 -11.98 -6.31
CA THR A 128 -1.31 -10.66 -5.69
C THR A 128 -0.08 -9.83 -6.05
N SER A 129 -0.32 -8.60 -6.46
CA SER A 129 0.68 -7.56 -6.65
C SER A 129 0.33 -6.38 -5.77
N ILE A 130 1.29 -5.87 -5.01
CA ILE A 130 1.19 -4.62 -4.27
C ILE A 130 2.31 -3.71 -4.77
N ALA A 131 2.01 -2.45 -5.05
CA ALA A 131 3.01 -1.49 -5.51
C ALA A 131 2.82 -0.14 -4.81
N LEU A 132 3.94 0.48 -4.47
CA LEU A 132 4.03 1.87 -4.06
C LEU A 132 4.73 2.64 -5.17
N VAL A 133 4.05 3.60 -5.73
CA VAL A 133 4.55 4.50 -6.77
C VAL A 133 4.58 5.91 -6.20
N GLY A 134 5.58 6.71 -6.52
CA GLY A 134 5.63 8.10 -6.07
C GLY A 134 6.42 9.02 -6.99
N ARG A 135 6.31 10.32 -6.74
CA ARG A 135 6.95 11.38 -7.52
C ARG A 135 7.45 12.53 -6.67
#